data_AF-A0A1C4RLY8-F1
#
_entry.id   AF-A0A1C4RLY8-F1
#
_cell.length_a   1.000
_cell.length_b   1.000
_cell.length_c   1.000
_cell.angle_alpha   90.00
_cell.angle_beta   90.00
_cell.angle_gamma   90.00
#
_symmetry.space_group_name_H-M   'P 1'
#
loop_
_entity.id
_entity.type
_entity.pdbx_description
1 polymer ?
#
loop_
_entity_poly.entity_id
_entity_poly.type
_entity_poly.pdbx_seq_one_letter_code
_entity_poly.pdbx_strand_id
1 'polypeptide(L)'
;GEYVVEILIVIIDELRDLAAPGNPGHLAYRQFIVENPLFFARTQRRVMSYWSCYYRSAWASFRDYPGCTLLDLLRSAASDRAGRPWPNLAPAVGTRVDGYR
;
A
#
# COMPACT_ATOMS: atom_id res chain seq x y z
N GLY A 1 -4.19 -18.34 -1.25
CA GLY A 1 -5.33 -17.66 -0.62
C GLY A 1 -6.19 -17.15 -1.75
N GLU A 2 -7.39 -17.70 -1.89
CA GLU A 2 -8.22 -17.50 -3.09
C GLU A 2 -8.92 -16.14 -3.14
N TYR A 3 -8.83 -15.34 -2.06
CA TYR A 3 -9.62 -14.11 -1.92
C TYR A 3 -8.77 -12.84 -1.69
N VAL A 4 -7.45 -12.92 -1.82
CA VAL A 4 -6.58 -11.78 -1.43
C VAL A 4 -6.85 -10.57 -2.32
N VAL A 5 -7.06 -10.78 -3.62
CA VAL A 5 -7.33 -9.69 -4.57
C VAL A 5 -8.71 -9.08 -4.31
N GLU A 6 -9.71 -9.92 -4.05
CA GLU A 6 -11.10 -9.55 -3.76
C GLU A 6 -11.17 -8.73 -2.47
N ILE A 7 -10.49 -9.18 -1.42
CA ILE A 7 -10.38 -8.45 -0.15
C ILE A 7 -9.68 -7.10 -0.38
N LEU A 8 -8.60 -7.06 -1.17
CA LEU A 8 -7.92 -5.81 -1.49
C LEU A 8 -8.84 -4.83 -2.22
N ILE A 9 -9.65 -5.31 -3.17
CA ILE A 9 -10.62 -4.49 -3.91
C ILE A 9 -11.67 -3.92 -2.95
N VAL A 10 -12.28 -4.76 -2.11
CA VAL A 10 -13.26 -4.30 -1.10
C VAL A 10 -12.65 -3.23 -0.19
N ILE A 11 -11.44 -3.46 0.33
CA ILE A 11 -10.76 -2.47 1.19
C ILE A 11 -10.47 -1.17 0.41
N ILE A 12 -10.08 -1.25 -0.86
CA ILE A 12 -9.82 -0.07 -1.68
C ILE A 12 -11.09 0.75 -1.87
N ASP A 13 -12.21 0.10 -2.18
CA ASP A 13 -13.48 0.77 -2.42
C ASP A 13 -13.98 1.43 -1.14
N GLU A 14 -13.96 0.70 -0.01
CA GLU A 14 -14.27 1.26 1.31
C GLU A 14 -13.34 2.43 1.66
N LEU A 15 -12.01 2.32 1.45
CA LEU A 15 -11.09 3.40 1.75
C LEU A 15 -11.27 4.63 0.85
N ARG A 16 -11.70 4.45 -0.40
CA ARG A 16 -12.04 5.56 -1.31
C ARG A 16 -13.29 6.28 -0.84
N ASP A 17 -14.31 5.55 -0.41
CA ASP A 17 -15.53 6.12 0.15
C ASP A 17 -15.27 6.81 1.50
N LEU A 18 -14.38 6.24 2.30
CA LEU A 18 -13.87 6.84 3.53
C LEU A 18 -13.02 8.09 3.23
N ALA A 19 -12.40 8.20 2.05
CA ALA A 19 -11.56 9.34 1.70
C ALA A 19 -12.31 10.68 1.60
N ALA A 20 -13.65 10.65 1.64
CA ALA A 20 -14.49 11.83 1.78
C ALA A 20 -14.12 12.65 3.05
N PRO A 21 -14.00 13.99 2.94
CA PRO A 21 -13.74 14.85 4.09
C PRO A 21 -14.77 14.65 5.20
N GLY A 22 -14.30 14.39 6.44
CA GLY A 22 -15.16 14.27 7.62
C GLY A 22 -15.61 12.85 7.99
N ASN A 23 -15.21 11.82 7.24
CA ASN A 23 -15.55 10.44 7.59
C ASN A 23 -14.70 9.92 8.78
N PRO A 24 -15.32 9.44 9.90
CA PRO A 24 -14.60 8.95 11.07
C PRO A 24 -13.66 7.77 10.80
N GLY A 25 -14.05 6.85 9.90
CA GLY A 25 -13.23 5.67 9.59
C GLY A 25 -11.90 6.03 8.93
N HIS A 26 -11.91 7.07 8.11
CA HIS A 26 -10.71 7.60 7.46
C HIS A 26 -9.74 8.25 8.43
N LEU A 27 -10.28 8.96 9.44
CA LEU A 27 -9.47 9.56 10.49
C LEU A 27 -8.72 8.49 11.29
N ALA A 28 -9.39 7.37 11.59
CA ALA A 28 -8.78 6.26 12.35
C ALA A 28 -7.59 5.64 11.61
N TYR A 29 -7.72 5.30 10.32
CA TYR A 29 -6.62 4.69 9.56
C TYR A 29 -5.45 5.65 9.34
N ARG A 30 -5.75 6.92 9.04
CA ARG A 30 -4.72 7.97 8.92
C ARG A 30 -3.92 8.14 10.19
N GLN A 31 -4.60 8.23 11.33
CA GLN A 31 -3.96 8.36 12.64
C GLN A 31 -3.12 7.12 12.98
N PHE A 32 -3.68 5.93 12.78
CA PHE A 32 -2.99 4.68 13.05
C PHE A 32 -1.67 4.56 12.29
N ILE A 33 -1.64 4.92 11.00
CA ILE A 33 -0.40 4.87 10.20
C ILE A 33 0.63 5.86 10.72
N VAL A 34 0.20 7.08 11.05
CA VAL A 34 1.09 8.12 11.57
C VAL A 34 1.71 7.71 12.91
N GLU A 35 0.94 7.06 13.78
CA GLU A 35 1.40 6.56 15.07
C GLU A 35 2.27 5.30 14.95
N ASN A 36 2.12 4.51 13.89
CA ASN A 36 2.76 3.21 13.71
C ASN A 36 3.57 3.08 12.40
N PRO A 37 4.60 3.92 12.17
CA PRO A 37 5.35 3.94 10.90
C PRO A 37 6.04 2.60 10.58
N LEU A 38 6.55 1.90 11.60
CA LEU A 38 7.20 0.59 11.42
C LEU A 38 6.20 -0.51 11.03
N PHE A 39 4.95 -0.40 11.49
CA PHE A 39 3.89 -1.32 11.08
C PHE A 39 3.59 -1.14 9.59
N PHE A 40 3.37 0.11 9.15
CA PHE A 40 3.11 0.41 7.74
C PHE A 40 4.25 -0.04 6.84
N ALA A 41 5.50 0.19 7.25
CA ALA A 41 6.70 -0.26 6.54
C ALA A 41 6.75 -1.79 6.38
N ARG A 42 6.41 -2.53 7.44
CA ARG A 42 6.37 -4.01 7.40
C ARG A 42 5.23 -4.50 6.53
N THR A 43 4.06 -3.88 6.59
CA THR A 43 2.90 -4.20 5.74
C THR A 43 3.25 -4.00 4.27
N GLN A 44 3.89 -2.88 3.91
CA GLN A 44 4.34 -2.64 2.54
C GLN A 44 5.27 -3.74 2.02
N ARG A 45 6.27 -4.16 2.80
CA ARG A 45 7.18 -5.27 2.41
C ARG A 45 6.45 -6.60 2.24
N ARG A 46 5.46 -6.89 3.11
CA ARG A 46 4.66 -8.12 3.03
C ARG A 46 3.77 -8.14 1.79
N VAL A 47 3.09 -7.04 1.48
CA VAL A 47 2.26 -6.90 0.27
C VAL A 47 3.10 -7.13 -0.98
N MET A 48 4.29 -6.53 -1.03
CA MET A 48 5.24 -6.72 -2.12
C MET A 48 5.73 -8.17 -2.25
N SER A 49 6.15 -8.78 -1.15
CA SER A 49 6.61 -10.16 -1.12
C SER A 49 5.51 -11.12 -1.59
N TYR A 50 4.27 -10.91 -1.12
CA TYR A 50 3.13 -11.72 -1.50
C TYR A 50 2.81 -11.58 -2.99
N TRP A 51 2.79 -10.36 -3.53
CA TRP A 51 2.66 -10.15 -4.96
C TRP A 51 3.74 -10.88 -5.76
N SER A 52 5.01 -10.74 -5.36
CA SER A 52 6.14 -11.36 -6.06
C SER A 52 6.03 -12.89 -6.10
N CYS A 53 5.55 -13.52 -5.02
CA CYS A 53 5.44 -14.98 -4.93
C CYS A 53 4.22 -15.55 -5.66
N TYR A 54 3.08 -14.86 -5.61
CA TYR A 54 1.79 -15.45 -6.02
C TYR A 54 1.14 -14.77 -7.22
N TYR A 55 1.47 -13.51 -7.50
CA TYR A 55 0.73 -12.68 -8.44
C TYR A 55 1.59 -12.04 -9.53
N ARG A 56 2.92 -12.26 -9.52
CA ARG A 56 3.84 -11.71 -10.52
C ARG A 56 3.55 -12.17 -11.95
N SER A 57 2.99 -13.37 -12.13
CA SER A 57 2.58 -13.88 -13.44
C SER A 57 1.30 -13.21 -13.96
N ALA A 58 0.37 -12.85 -13.06
CA ALA A 58 -0.88 -12.18 -13.41
C ALA A 58 -0.71 -10.66 -13.57
N TRP A 59 0.15 -10.05 -12.74
CA TRP A 59 0.53 -8.64 -12.82
C TRP A 59 2.05 -8.52 -12.86
N ALA A 60 2.59 -8.35 -14.06
CA ALA A 60 4.04 -8.27 -14.28
C ALA A 60 4.70 -7.09 -13.54
N SER A 61 3.95 -6.01 -13.34
CA SER A 61 4.36 -4.84 -12.55
C SER A 61 3.59 -4.78 -11.23
N PHE A 62 4.30 -4.47 -10.14
CA PHE A 62 3.66 -4.23 -8.84
C PHE A 62 2.66 -3.06 -8.90
N ARG A 63 2.87 -2.09 -9.79
CA ARG A 63 1.94 -0.95 -9.96
C ARG A 63 0.56 -1.38 -10.42
N ASP A 64 0.46 -2.49 -11.14
CA ASP A 64 -0.81 -2.99 -11.67
C ASP A 64 -1.54 -3.88 -10.66
N TYR A 65 -0.85 -4.29 -9.58
CA TYR A 65 -1.43 -5.10 -8.52
C TYR A 65 -2.26 -4.23 -7.55
N PRO A 66 -3.49 -4.62 -7.18
CA PRO A 66 -4.35 -3.85 -6.28
C PRO A 66 -3.69 -3.46 -4.94
N GLY A 67 -2.78 -4.30 -4.42
CA GLY A 67 -2.03 -4.00 -3.21
C GLY A 67 -1.18 -2.72 -3.30
N CYS A 68 -0.71 -2.33 -4.49
CA CYS A 68 -0.02 -1.05 -4.68
C CYS A 68 -0.99 0.12 -4.51
N THR A 69 -2.17 0.04 -5.12
CA THR A 69 -3.22 1.07 -5.01
C THR A 69 -3.61 1.29 -3.54
N LEU A 70 -3.81 0.19 -2.80
CA LEU A 70 -4.11 0.26 -1.36
C LEU A 70 -3.01 1.00 -0.57
N LEU A 71 -1.74 0.65 -0.79
CA LEU A 71 -0.62 1.28 -0.11
C LEU A 71 -0.50 2.76 -0.46
N ASP A 72 -0.80 3.14 -1.70
CA ASP A 72 -0.76 4.54 -2.14
C ASP A 72 -1.88 5.37 -1.50
N LEU A 73 -3.11 4.84 -1.43
CA LEU A 73 -4.21 5.49 -0.71
C LEU A 73 -3.85 5.77 0.75
N LEU A 74 -3.36 4.75 1.45
CA LEU A 74 -2.95 4.85 2.85
C LEU A 74 -1.77 5.82 3.05
N ARG A 75 -0.81 5.86 2.11
CA ARG A 75 0.33 6.79 2.15
C ARG A 75 -0.12 8.24 1.95
N SER A 76 -0.99 8.50 0.99
CA SER A 76 -1.56 9.83 0.77
C SER A 76 -2.30 10.30 2.01
N ALA A 77 -3.14 9.43 2.57
CA ALA A 77 -3.91 9.71 3.77
C ALA A 77 -2.99 10.04 4.98
N ALA A 78 -1.91 9.29 5.17
CA ALA A 78 -0.92 9.56 6.22
C ALA A 78 -0.14 10.86 5.97
N SER A 79 0.16 11.18 4.70
CA SER A 79 0.85 12.42 4.34
C SER A 79 0.01 13.64 4.67
N ASP A 80 -1.28 13.61 4.33
CA ASP A 80 -2.26 14.66 4.65
C ASP A 80 -2.30 14.90 6.17
N ARG A 81 -2.38 13.81 6.96
CA ARG A 81 -2.46 13.89 8.42
C ARG A 81 -1.16 14.38 9.07
N ALA A 82 -0.01 13.99 8.52
CA ALA A 82 1.30 14.34 9.04
C ALA A 82 1.78 15.74 8.60
N GLY A 83 1.10 16.37 7.63
CA GLY A 83 1.51 17.64 7.04
C GLY A 83 2.84 17.57 6.28
N ARG A 84 3.28 16.36 5.88
CA ARG A 84 4.54 16.12 5.18
C ARG A 84 4.46 14.83 4.35
N PRO A 85 5.27 14.67 3.29
CA PRO A 85 5.29 13.43 2.51
C PRO A 85 5.64 12.21 3.37
N TRP A 86 4.81 11.16 3.28
CA TRP A 86 5.07 9.90 3.96
C TRP A 86 6.03 9.02 3.15
N PRO A 87 7.03 8.36 3.77
CA PRO A 87 8.05 7.62 3.03
C PRO A 87 7.46 6.49 2.20
N ASN A 88 7.92 6.38 0.95
CA ASN A 88 7.66 5.22 0.10
C ASN A 88 8.83 4.24 0.21
N LEU A 89 8.56 3.06 0.75
CA LEU A 89 9.57 2.00 0.91
C LEU A 89 9.55 0.98 -0.23
N ALA A 90 8.78 1.24 -1.30
CA ALA A 90 8.79 0.42 -2.49
C ALA A 90 10.07 0.76 -3.23
N PRO A 91 10.77 -0.23 -3.81
CA PRO A 91 11.92 0.03 -4.64
C PRO A 91 11.47 1.00 -5.74
N ALA A 92 12.22 2.10 -5.88
CA ALA A 92 12.08 2.98 -7.02
C ALA A 92 12.23 2.13 -8.29
N VAL A 93 11.39 2.36 -9.29
CA VAL A 93 11.59 1.80 -10.63
C VAL A 93 12.96 2.27 -11.10
N GLY A 94 13.99 1.42 -11.01
CA GLY A 94 15.33 1.81 -11.42
C GLY A 94 16.51 0.98 -10.91
N THR A 95 16.44 0.30 -9.76
CA THR A 95 17.60 -0.47 -9.32
C THR A 95 17.54 -1.91 -9.86
N ARG A 96 17.90 -2.07 -11.14
CA ARG A 96 18.48 -3.34 -11.61
C ARG A 96 19.72 -3.56 -10.76
N VAL A 97 19.63 -4.48 -9.80
CA VAL A 97 20.82 -5.07 -9.20
C VAL A 97 21.30 -6.10 -10.23
N ASP A 98 22.09 -5.64 -11.21
CA ASP A 98 22.96 -6.54 -11.96
C ASP A 98 24.03 -7.02 -10.98
N GLY A 99 23.94 -8.27 -10.56
CA GLY A 99 24.84 -8.78 -9.52
C GLY A 99 24.56 -10.21 -9.09
N TYR A 100 24.46 -11.14 -10.03
CA TYR A 100 24.86 -12.52 -9.78
C TYR A 100 26.03 -12.82 -10.71
N ARG A 101 27.23 -12.91 -10.13
CA ARG A 101 28.40 -13.52 -10.73
C ARG A 101 28.79 -14.71 -9.88
#